data_AF-A0A5J5TZ86-F1
#
_entry.id   AF-A0A5J5TZ86-F1
#
_cell.length_a   1.000
_cell.length_b   1.000
_cell.length_c   1.000
_cell.angle_alpha   90.00
_cell.angle_beta   90.00
_cell.angle_gamma   90.00
#
_symmetry.space_group_name_H-M   'P 1'
#
loop_
_entity.id
_entity.type
_entity.pdbx_description
1 polymer ?
#
loop_
_entity_poly.entity_id
_entity_poly.type
_entity_poly.pdbx_seq_one_letter_code
_entity_poly.pdbx_strand_id
1 'polypeptide(L)'
;MEQEVGESLIQLGNSDGSNSSSSDPVTRVRKLLFRRMLVGIKDGRFFLGTFHCLDKQGNIILQDTIEYRSTRRSSPSPMEQRCLGLVLIPSSCQNSCHVDCSVEEQLSLLKV
;
A
#
# COMPACT_ATOMS: atom_id res chain seq x y z
N MET A 1 -3.91 -28.88 -43.00
CA MET A 1 -2.67 -28.46 -42.32
C MET A 1 -3.02 -27.16 -41.60
N GLU A 2 -3.66 -27.25 -40.44
CA GLU A 2 -3.01 -27.44 -39.09
C GLU A 2 -2.28 -26.13 -38.72
N GLN A 3 -2.48 -25.45 -37.58
CA GLN A 3 -3.08 -25.77 -36.28
C GLN A 3 -3.30 -24.43 -35.53
N GLU A 4 -4.30 -24.41 -34.63
CA GLU A 4 -4.42 -23.42 -33.54
C GLU A 4 -3.29 -23.62 -32.51
N VAL A 5 -2.78 -22.54 -31.92
CA VAL A 5 -1.93 -22.60 -30.73
C VAL A 5 -2.65 -21.88 -29.59
N GLY A 6 -3.20 -22.68 -28.67
CA GLY A 6 -3.68 -22.24 -27.39
C GLY A 6 -2.54 -22.07 -26.40
N GLU A 7 -2.65 -21.07 -25.53
CA GLU A 7 -1.80 -20.95 -24.34
C GLU A 7 -2.67 -20.96 -23.08
N SER A 8 -2.12 -21.63 -22.07
CA SER A 8 -2.80 -22.46 -21.09
C SER A 8 -3.45 -21.70 -19.94
N LEU A 9 -4.69 -22.10 -19.64
CA LEU A 9 -5.46 -21.77 -18.44
C LEU A 9 -4.87 -22.50 -17.23
N ILE A 10 -4.35 -21.78 -16.24
CA ILE A 10 -4.00 -22.37 -14.93
C ILE A 10 -5.26 -22.31 -14.06
N GLN A 11 -5.97 -23.43 -14.01
CA GLN A 11 -7.15 -23.61 -13.17
C GLN A 11 -6.72 -24.08 -11.77
N LEU A 12 -6.57 -23.14 -10.83
CA LEU A 12 -6.52 -23.48 -9.40
C LEU A 12 -7.95 -23.64 -8.90
N GLY A 13 -8.37 -24.91 -8.81
CA GLY A 13 -9.59 -25.27 -8.12
C GLY A 13 -9.45 -25.00 -6.63
N ASN A 14 -10.40 -24.25 -6.08
CA ASN A 14 -10.78 -24.35 -4.68
C ASN A 14 -12.31 -24.20 -4.61
N SER A 15 -12.96 -25.35 -4.55
CA SER A 15 -14.33 -25.46 -4.05
C SER A 15 -14.33 -25.10 -2.57
N ASP A 16 -15.01 -24.02 -2.21
CA ASP A 16 -15.66 -23.92 -0.91
C ASP A 16 -16.82 -22.94 -1.00
N GLY A 17 -18.02 -23.48 -0.84
CA GLY A 17 -19.22 -22.70 -0.62
C GLY A 17 -19.27 -22.22 0.83
N SER A 18 -19.30 -20.92 1.03
CA SER A 18 -20.31 -20.26 1.88
C SER A 18 -20.17 -18.74 1.76
N ASN A 19 -21.30 -18.07 1.55
CA ASN A 19 -21.43 -16.62 1.56
C ASN A 19 -20.98 -16.04 2.91
N SER A 20 -19.86 -15.33 2.93
CA SER A 20 -19.69 -14.13 3.76
C SER A 20 -18.73 -13.20 3.02
N SER A 21 -19.20 -12.01 2.67
CA SER A 21 -18.56 -11.03 1.77
C SER A 21 -17.36 -10.30 2.38
N SER A 22 -16.52 -10.97 3.18
CA SER A 22 -15.30 -10.42 3.75
C SER A 22 -14.08 -11.02 3.02
N SER A 23 -13.65 -10.36 1.94
CA SER A 23 -12.44 -10.78 1.23
C SER A 23 -11.27 -10.85 2.22
N ASP A 24 -10.54 -11.97 2.22
CA ASP A 24 -9.34 -12.23 3.01
C ASP A 24 -8.46 -10.96 3.14
N PRO A 25 -8.09 -10.51 4.36
CA PRO A 25 -7.32 -9.28 4.57
C PRO A 25 -6.03 -9.24 3.76
N VAL A 26 -5.37 -10.38 3.58
CA VAL A 26 -4.14 -10.44 2.77
C VAL A 26 -4.46 -10.16 1.31
N THR A 27 -5.53 -10.73 0.78
CA THR A 27 -6.04 -10.45 -0.57
C THR A 27 -6.40 -8.98 -0.76
N ARG A 28 -6.97 -8.31 0.26
CA ARG A 28 -7.24 -6.86 0.21
C ARG A 28 -5.95 -6.05 0.12
N VAL A 29 -4.98 -6.31 0.99
CA VAL A 29 -3.70 -5.59 1.00
C VAL A 29 -2.90 -5.84 -0.28
N ARG A 30 -2.91 -7.06 -0.82
CA ARG A 30 -2.23 -7.38 -2.09
C ARG A 30 -2.67 -6.48 -3.24
N LYS A 31 -3.95 -6.08 -3.30
CA LYS A 31 -4.47 -5.17 -4.32
C LYS A 31 -3.93 -3.74 -4.20
N LEU A 32 -3.44 -3.37 -3.02
CA LEU A 32 -2.91 -2.05 -2.71
C LEU A 32 -1.41 -1.92 -3.01
N LEU A 33 -0.70 -3.02 -3.23
CA LEU A 33 0.73 -3.01 -3.54
C LEU A 33 1.02 -2.25 -4.85
N PHE A 34 2.23 -1.71 -4.92
CA PHE A 34 2.76 -0.90 -6.02
C PHE A 34 2.02 0.42 -6.28
N ARG A 35 1.15 0.83 -5.36
CA ARG A 35 0.50 2.15 -5.36
C ARG A 35 1.30 3.14 -4.51
N ARG A 36 1.04 4.43 -4.71
CA ARG A 36 1.59 5.46 -3.85
C ARG A 36 0.98 5.35 -2.46
N MET A 37 1.82 5.47 -1.45
CA MET A 37 1.42 5.41 -0.04
C MET A 37 2.11 6.53 0.73
N LEU A 38 1.30 7.26 1.48
CA LEU A 38 1.73 8.26 2.46
C LEU A 38 1.70 7.64 3.86
N VAL A 39 2.84 7.64 4.54
CA VAL A 39 2.98 7.16 5.91
C VAL A 39 3.35 8.31 6.82
N GLY A 40 2.51 8.56 7.82
CA GLY A 40 2.79 9.52 8.88
C GLY A 40 3.61 8.88 9.99
N ILE A 41 4.61 9.61 10.49
CA ILE A 41 5.47 9.18 11.60
C ILE A 41 5.12 9.98 12.85
N LYS A 42 5.21 9.32 14.01
CA LYS A 42 4.92 9.90 15.33
C LYS A 42 5.71 11.17 15.65
N ASP A 43 6.87 11.38 15.04
CA ASP A 43 7.70 12.58 15.23
C ASP A 43 7.35 13.74 14.29
N GLY A 44 6.29 13.61 13.50
CA GLY A 44 5.78 14.66 12.61
C GLY A 44 6.37 14.66 11.19
N ARG A 45 7.16 13.63 10.84
CA ARG A 45 7.60 13.40 9.46
C ARG A 45 6.55 12.65 8.64
N PHE A 46 6.63 12.79 7.33
CA PHE A 46 5.83 12.00 6.38
C PHE A 46 6.73 11.35 5.34
N PHE A 47 6.42 10.12 4.97
CA PHE A 47 7.12 9.39 3.92
C PHE A 47 6.12 9.09 2.81
N LEU A 48 6.46 9.46 1.58
CA LEU A 48 5.65 9.19 0.41
C LEU A 48 6.46 8.35 -0.57
N GLY A 49 5.99 7.13 -0.84
CA GLY A 49 6.70 6.16 -1.67
C GLY A 49 5.75 5.19 -2.34
N THR A 50 6.29 4.27 -3.12
CA THR A 50 5.55 3.15 -3.70
C THR A 50 5.47 2.02 -2.68
N PHE A 51 4.26 1.59 -2.32
CA PHE A 51 4.02 0.55 -1.32
C PHE A 51 4.46 -0.83 -1.84
N HIS A 52 5.59 -1.33 -1.35
CA HIS A 52 6.21 -2.53 -1.90
C HIS A 52 5.96 -3.76 -1.04
N CYS A 53 6.01 -3.63 0.28
CA CYS A 53 5.78 -4.75 1.19
C CYS A 53 5.06 -4.33 2.47
N LEU A 54 4.29 -5.25 3.02
CA LEU A 54 3.77 -5.25 4.38
C LEU A 54 4.00 -6.63 4.98
N ASP A 55 4.60 -6.69 6.16
CA ASP A 55 4.74 -7.94 6.89
C ASP A 55 3.62 -8.15 7.94
N LYS A 56 3.66 -9.30 8.61
CA LYS A 56 2.68 -9.65 9.66
C LYS A 56 2.77 -8.74 10.90
N GLN A 57 3.93 -8.12 11.17
CA GLN A 57 4.12 -7.20 12.29
C GLN A 57 3.71 -5.75 11.93
N GLY A 58 3.33 -5.50 10.68
CA GLY A 58 2.95 -4.18 10.17
C GLY A 58 4.13 -3.32 9.75
N ASN A 59 5.34 -3.87 9.61
CA ASN A 59 6.45 -3.12 9.01
C ASN A 59 6.20 -2.95 7.52
N ILE A 60 6.53 -1.77 7.01
CA ILE A 60 6.26 -1.38 5.62
C ILE A 60 7.59 -1.15 4.91
N ILE A 61 7.68 -1.61 3.66
CA ILE A 61 8.74 -1.20 2.74
C ILE A 61 8.15 -0.28 1.68
N LEU A 62 8.75 0.90 1.53
CA LEU A 62 8.47 1.84 0.45
C LEU A 62 9.64 1.92 -0.53
N GLN A 63 9.34 1.99 -1.82
CA GLN A 63 10.27 2.28 -2.92
C GLN A 63 10.13 3.73 -3.38
N ASP A 64 11.17 4.27 -4.02
CA ASP A 64 11.21 5.64 -4.56
C ASP A 64 10.70 6.69 -3.55
N THR A 65 11.13 6.52 -2.30
CA THR A 65 10.56 7.21 -1.15
C THR A 65 11.11 8.61 -1.01
N ILE A 66 10.22 9.57 -0.77
CA ILE A 66 10.54 10.94 -0.39
C ILE A 66 10.15 11.15 1.07
N GLU A 67 11.10 11.57 1.90
CA GLU A 67 10.84 12.05 3.27
C GLU A 67 10.51 13.54 3.23
N TYR A 68 9.43 13.92 3.91
CA TYR A 68 9.04 15.30 4.15
C TYR A 68 9.21 15.63 5.64
N ARG A 69 10.01 16.66 5.91
CA ARG A 69 10.33 17.12 7.27
C ARG A 69 9.76 18.51 7.49
N SER A 70 9.15 18.74 8.66
CA SER A 70 8.82 20.10 9.08
C SER A 70 10.08 20.82 9.54
N THR A 71 10.39 21.95 8.90
CA THR A 71 11.63 22.71 9.17
C THR A 71 11.47 23.68 10.34
N ARG A 72 10.25 24.05 10.78
CA ARG A 72 9.97 24.84 12.00
C ARG A 72 8.59 24.54 12.60
N ARG A 73 8.48 24.59 13.94
CA ARG A 73 7.24 24.31 14.69
C ARG A 73 6.15 25.40 14.60
N SER A 74 6.34 26.50 13.86
CA SER A 74 5.54 27.73 14.07
C SER A 74 5.17 28.57 12.83
N SER A 75 5.23 28.04 11.61
CA SER A 75 4.74 28.77 10.40
C SER A 75 4.51 27.78 9.26
N PRO A 76 3.85 28.15 8.14
CA PRO A 76 3.90 27.37 6.90
C PRO A 76 5.31 27.49 6.30
N SER A 77 6.32 27.01 7.01
CA SER A 77 7.69 26.95 6.53
C SER A 77 7.79 25.86 5.46
N PRO A 78 8.62 26.05 4.41
CA PRO A 78 8.80 25.04 3.38
C PRO A 78 9.15 23.69 4.00
N MET A 79 8.41 22.64 3.66
CA MET A 79 8.78 21.27 4.03
C MET A 79 10.07 20.91 3.31
N GLU A 80 11.08 20.46 4.06
CA GLU A 80 12.30 19.93 3.45
C GLU A 80 11.99 18.54 2.89
N GLN A 81 12.43 18.29 1.65
CA GLN A 81 12.27 17.01 0.96
C GLN A 81 13.61 16.30 0.84
N ARG A 82 13.62 14.98 1.08
CA ARG A 82 14.79 14.12 0.88
C ARG A 82 14.42 12.86 0.12
N CYS A 83 15.09 12.59 -0.98
CA CYS A 83 14.97 11.33 -1.72
C CYS A 83 15.77 10.24 -1.00
N LEU A 84 15.11 9.16 -0.60
CA LEU A 84 15.71 8.07 0.17
C LEU A 84 15.78 6.74 -0.59
N GLY A 85 15.00 6.59 -1.67
CA GLY A 85 14.93 5.33 -2.42
C GLY A 85 14.14 4.27 -1.65
N LEU A 86 14.79 3.19 -1.24
CA LEU A 86 14.16 2.06 -0.52
C LEU A 86 14.23 2.26 0.99
N VAL A 87 13.09 2.25 1.67
CA VAL A 87 13.00 2.52 3.11
C VAL A 87 12.15 1.47 3.83
N LEU A 88 12.63 0.99 4.97
CA LEU A 88 11.84 0.23 5.95
C LEU A 88 11.25 1.19 6.98
N ILE A 89 9.93 1.14 7.17
CA ILE A 89 9.22 1.89 8.20
C ILE A 89 8.68 0.91 9.24
N PRO A 90 9.25 0.88 10.47
CA PRO A 90 8.75 0.03 11.54
C PRO A 90 7.33 0.39 11.96
N SER A 91 6.50 -0.61 12.28
CA SER A 91 5.11 -0.37 12.73
C SER A 91 5.03 0.52 13.96
N SER A 92 6.01 0.42 14.87
CA SER A 92 6.08 1.22 16.09
C SER A 92 6.26 2.72 15.85
N CYS A 93 6.72 3.14 14.68
CA CYS A 93 6.95 4.55 14.35
C CYS A 93 5.76 5.19 13.62
N GLN A 94 4.87 4.39 13.04
CA GLN A 94 3.75 4.84 12.23
C GLN A 94 2.65 5.45 13.11
N ASN A 95 1.99 6.51 12.63
CA ASN A 95 0.74 7.02 13.21
C ASN A 95 -0.43 7.00 12.21
N SER A 96 -0.15 6.96 10.91
CA SER A 96 -1.15 6.85 9.85
C SER A 96 -0.55 6.25 8.57
N CYS A 97 -1.41 5.67 7.77
CA CYS A 97 -1.09 5.02 6.51
C CYS A 97 -2.23 5.30 5.51
N HIS A 98 -1.93 5.98 4.42
CA HIS A 98 -2.88 6.29 3.35
C HIS A 98 -2.34 5.76 2.04
N VAL A 99 -3.09 4.87 1.38
CA VAL A 99 -2.73 4.35 0.06
C VAL A 99 -3.65 4.97 -0.98
N ASP A 100 -3.07 5.41 -2.10
CA ASP A 100 -3.85 5.92 -3.22
C ASP A 100 -4.79 4.83 -3.73
N CYS A 101 -6.06 5.19 -3.90
CA CYS A 101 -7.12 4.30 -4.36
C CYS A 101 -8.08 5.09 -5.23
N SER A 102 -8.68 4.43 -6.23
CA SER A 102 -9.74 5.07 -7.00
C SER A 102 -10.97 5.30 -6.11
N VAL A 103 -11.82 6.25 -6.50
CA VAL A 103 -13.06 6.54 -5.76
C VAL A 103 -13.96 5.29 -5.71
N GLU A 104 -14.03 4.53 -6.81
CA GLU A 104 -14.80 3.29 -6.90
C GLU A 104 -14.28 2.23 -5.92
N GLU A 105 -12.96 2.12 -5.78
CA GLU A 105 -12.32 1.21 -4.83
C GLU A 105 -12.55 1.66 -3.39
N GLN A 106 -12.42 2.96 -3.08
CA GLN A 106 -12.78 3.50 -1.78
C GLN A 106 -14.23 3.18 -1.42
N LEU A 107 -15.16 3.38 -2.34
CA LEU A 107 -16.57 3.05 -2.15
C LEU A 107 -16.79 1.55 -1.96
N SER A 108 -16.03 0.70 -2.65
CA SER A 108 -16.09 -0.76 -2.46
C SER A 108 -15.61 -1.21 -1.08
N LEU A 109 -14.62 -0.50 -0.50
CA LEU A 109 -14.05 -0.80 0.83
C LEU A 109 -14.94 -0.32 1.98
N LEU A 110 -15.81 0.67 1.73
CA LEU A 110 -16.76 1.22 2.71
C LEU A 110 -18.09 0.45 2.78
N LYS A 111 -18.36 -0.44 1.82
CA LYS A 111 -19.53 -1.35 1.87
C LYS A 111 -19.27 -2.43 2.92
N VAL A 112 -19.66 -2.12 4.16
CA VAL A 112 -19.76 -3.05 5.29
C VAL A 112 -21.12 -3.73 5.28
#